data_AF-A0A3M8D7L7-F1
#
_entry.id   AF-A0A3M8D7L7-F1
#
_cell.length_a   1.000
_cell.length_b   1.000
_cell.length_c   1.000
_cell.angle_alpha   90.00
_cell.angle_beta   90.00
_cell.angle_gamma   90.00
#
_symmetry.space_group_name_H-M   'P 1'
#
loop_
_entity.id
_entity.type
_entity.pdbx_description
1 polymer ?
#
loop_
_entity_poly.entity_id
_entity_poly.type
_entity_poly.pdbx_seq_one_letter_code
_entity_poly.pdbx_strand_id
1 'polypeptide(L)' 'MWGVFGILLVGVFLACLEVPSLRRPGYRKDLIVFSVLLIFGISLACAKVLNAPIPNPGDWIAALFRPLSDAFSPLLH' A
#
# COMPACT_ATOMS: atom_id res chain seq x y z
N MET A 1 -2.54 17.37 5.85
CA MET A 1 -3.86 17.35 5.17
C MET A 1 -3.74 17.44 3.64
N TRP A 2 -2.89 18.30 3.07
CA TRP A 2 -2.65 18.40 1.62
C TRP A 2 -2.20 17.10 0.93
N GLY A 3 -1.43 16.25 1.61
CA GLY A 3 -1.00 14.96 1.05
C GLY A 3 -2.15 13.99 0.74
N VAL A 4 -3.22 13.99 1.56
CA VAL A 4 -4.41 13.16 1.32
C VAL A 4 -5.13 13.63 0.07
N PHE A 5 -5.20 14.96 -0.13
CA PHE A 5 -5.78 15.56 -1.33
C PHE A 5 -5.02 15.13 -2.60
N GLY A 6 -3.68 15.14 -2.55
CA GLY A 6 -2.85 14.66 -3.65
C GLY A 6 -3.07 13.18 -3.98
N ILE A 7 -3.16 12.32 -2.96
CA ILE A 7 -3.42 10.88 -3.12
C ILE A 7 -4.79 10.64 -3.75
N LEU A 8 -5.83 11.33 -3.28
CA LEU A 8 -7.17 11.25 -3.84
C LEU A 8 -7.20 11.68 -5.31
N LEU A 9 -6.50 12.77 -5.65
CA LEU A 9 -6.44 13.30 -7.00
C LEU A 9 -5.77 12.30 -7.96
N VAL A 10 -4.66 11.69 -7.54
CA VAL A 10 -3.99 10.61 -8.30
C VAL A 10 -4.89 9.38 -8.43
N GLY A 11 -5.58 8.98 -7.36
CA GLY A 11 -6.53 7.86 -7.38
C GLY A 11 -7.68 8.06 -8.37
N VAL A 12 -8.26 9.27 -8.39
CA VAL A 12 -9.31 9.67 -9.34
C VAL A 12 -8.77 9.70 -10.78
N PHE A 13 -7.55 10.19 -10.97
CA PHE A 13 -6.90 10.22 -12.28
C PHE A 13 -6.68 8.80 -12.85
N LEU A 14 -6.14 7.89 -12.02
CA LEU A 14 -5.99 6.48 -12.37
C LEU A 14 -7.34 5.83 -12.70
N ALA A 15 -8.36 6.07 -11.86
CA ALA A 15 -9.70 5.56 -12.12
C ALA A 15 -10.27 6.08 -13.46
N CYS A 16 -10.09 7.37 -13.78
CA CYS A 16 -10.53 7.93 -15.06
C CYS A 16 -9.84 7.32 -16.28
N LEU A 17 -8.58 6.86 -16.16
CA LEU A 17 -7.87 6.19 -17.25
C LEU A 17 -8.26 4.72 -17.38
N GLU A 18 -8.28 3.99 -16.26
CA GLU A 18 -8.46 2.54 -16.27
C GLU A 18 -9.93 2.11 -16.36
N VAL A 19 -10.84 2.77 -15.63
CA VAL A 19 -12.27 2.40 -15.58
C VAL A 19 -12.96 2.39 -16.95
N PRO A 20 -12.78 3.39 -17.84
CA PRO A 20 -13.38 3.32 -19.17
C PRO A 20 -12.77 2.21 -20.04
N SER A 21 -11.49 1.89 -19.84
CA SER A 21 -10.82 0.77 -20.53
C SER A 21 -11.41 -0.57 -20.10
N LEU A 22 -11.67 -0.75 -18.80
CA LEU A 22 -12.21 -1.99 -18.20
C LEU A 22 -13.74 -2.10 -18.22
N ARG A 23 -14.46 -1.03 -18.57
CA ARG A 23 -15.93 -1.04 -18.73
C ARG A 23 -16.41 -1.80 -19.98
N ARG A 24 -15.50 -2.29 -20.83
CA ARG A 24 -15.84 -3.09 -22.00
C ARG A 24 -16.51 -4.42 -21.58
N PRO A 25 -17.54 -4.88 -22.30
CA PRO A 25 -18.25 -6.11 -21.96
C PRO A 25 -17.28 -7.30 -22.01
N GLY A 26 -17.06 -7.93 -20.84
CA GLY A 26 -16.11 -9.04 -20.65
C GLY A 26 -15.19 -8.88 -19.45
N TYR A 27 -14.85 -7.65 -19.07
CA TYR A 27 -13.80 -7.34 -18.08
C TYR A 27 -14.33 -6.96 -16.68
N ARG A 28 -15.54 -7.41 -16.33
CA ARG A 28 -16.16 -7.07 -15.03
C ARG A 28 -15.32 -7.56 -13.83
N LYS A 29 -14.63 -8.69 -13.97
CA LYS A 29 -13.75 -9.24 -12.92
C LYS A 29 -12.52 -8.36 -12.73
N ASP A 30 -11.91 -7.93 -13.84
CA ASP A 30 -10.72 -7.08 -13.83
C ASP A 30 -11.03 -5.72 -13.21
N LEU A 31 -12.23 -5.19 -13.46
CA LEU A 31 -12.67 -3.92 -12.87
C LEU A 31 -12.81 -4.01 -11.34
N ILE A 32 -13.25 -5.16 -10.83
CA ILE A 32 -13.31 -5.43 -9.38
C ILE A 32 -11.90 -5.53 -8.80
N VAL A 33 -11.00 -6.29 -9.44
CA VAL A 33 -9.61 -6.43 -8.97
C VAL A 33 -8.91 -5.06 -8.94
N PHE A 34 -9.03 -4.28 -10.02
CA PHE A 34 -8.50 -2.92 -10.09
C PHE A 34 -9.05 -2.04 -8.97
N SER A 35 -10.37 -2.03 -8.78
CA SER A 35 -10.99 -1.16 -7.78
C SER A 35 -10.59 -1.54 -6.35
N VAL A 36 -10.49 -2.85 -6.04
CA VAL A 36 -10.00 -3.31 -4.74
C VAL A 36 -8.55 -2.87 -4.52
N LEU A 37 -7.69 -3.06 -5.52
CA LEU A 37 -6.27 -2.70 -5.42
C LEU A 37 -6.09 -1.18 -5.28
N LEU A 38 -6.88 -0.39 -6.01
CA LEU A 38 -6.88 1.07 -5.97
C LEU A 38 -7.30 1.58 -4.57
N ILE A 39 -8.39 1.04 -4.02
CA ILE A 39 -8.85 1.38 -2.67
C ILE A 39 -7.78 1.01 -1.63
N PHE A 40 -7.16 -0.16 -1.77
CA PHE A 40 -6.10 -0.61 -0.85
C PHE A 40 -4.90 0.33 -0.89
N GLY A 41 -4.44 0.72 -2.09
CA GLY A 41 -3.33 1.64 -2.28
C GLY A 41 -3.63 3.03 -1.71
N ILE A 42 -4.82 3.58 -1.98
CA ILE A 42 -5.26 4.88 -1.44
C ILE A 42 -5.34 4.83 0.09
N SER A 43 -5.91 3.77 0.65
CA SER A 43 -6.04 3.60 2.11
C SER A 43 -4.66 3.55 2.78
N LEU A 44 -3.72 2.76 2.25
CA LEU A 44 -2.33 2.68 2.74
C LEU A 44 -1.61 4.03 2.64
N ALA A 45 -1.75 4.72 1.51
CA ALA A 45 -1.12 6.02 1.28
C ALA A 45 -1.69 7.09 2.23
N CYS A 46 -3.02 7.12 2.41
CA CYS A 46 -3.68 8.00 3.37
C CYS A 46 -3.19 7.70 4.79
N ALA A 47 -3.18 6.44 5.21
CA ALA A 47 -2.73 6.05 6.53
C ALA A 47 -1.27 6.48 6.78
N LYS A 48 -0.39 6.41 5.77
CA LYS A 48 0.97 6.97 5.84
C LYS A 48 0.98 8.50 6.04
N VAL A 49 0.17 9.24 5.28
CA VAL A 49 0.11 10.72 5.37
C VAL A 49 -0.49 11.18 6.70
N LEU A 50 -1.42 10.42 7.26
CA LEU A 50 -2.02 10.70 8.56
C LEU A 50 -1.08 10.44 9.74
N ASN A 51 0.16 9.95 9.50
CA ASN A 51 1.04 9.44 10.56
C ASN A 51 0.28 8.52 11.52
N ALA A 52 -0.68 7.75 11.00
CA ALA A 52 -1.29 6.71 11.78
C ALA A 52 -0.15 5.78 12.24
N PRO A 53 -0.20 5.25 13.48
CA PRO A 53 0.79 4.30 13.97
C PRO A 53 0.58 2.97 13.25
N ILE A 54 0.82 2.97 11.94
CA ILE A 54 1.01 1.77 11.17
C ILE A 54 2.43 1.36 11.54
N PRO A 55 2.62 0.26 12.28
CA PRO A 55 3.95 -0.24 12.53
C PRO A 55 4.65 -0.40 11.18
N ASN A 56 5.79 0.27 11.03
CA ASN A 56 6.48 0.36 9.75
C ASN A 56 6.75 -1.08 9.27
N PRO A 57 6.54 -1.46 8.00
CA PRO A 57 6.97 -2.77 7.52
C PRO A 57 8.44 -3.04 7.86
N GLY A 58 9.28 -2.00 7.93
CA GLY A 58 10.64 -2.08 8.45
C GLY A 58 10.72 -2.54 9.92
N ASP A 59 9.80 -2.14 10.79
CA ASP A 59 9.73 -2.61 12.19
C ASP A 59 9.30 -4.08 12.28
N TRP A 60 8.46 -4.55 11.35
CA TRP A 60 8.04 -5.95 11.27
C TRP A 60 9.19 -6.81 10.79
N ILE A 61 9.89 -6.35 9.76
CA ILE A 61 11.12 -6.96 9.28
C ILE A 61 12.15 -6.95 10.43
N ALA A 62 12.37 -5.83 11.09
CA ALA A 62 13.30 -5.75 12.22
C ALA A 62 12.91 -6.69 13.38
N ALA A 63 11.61 -6.85 13.68
CA ALA A 63 11.13 -7.79 14.69
C ALA A 63 11.36 -9.26 14.28
N LEU A 64 11.19 -9.58 13.00
CA LEU A 64 11.47 -10.91 12.46
C LEU A 64 12.97 -11.23 12.44
N PHE A 65 13.80 -10.24 12.12
CA PHE A 65 15.26 -10.39 12.01
C PHE A 65 16.01 -10.18 13.34
N ARG A 66 15.40 -9.55 14.36
CA ARG A 66 15.94 -9.42 15.72
C ARG A 66 16.42 -10.74 16.34
N PRO A 67 15.59 -11.80 16.42
CA PRO A 67 16.01 -13.07 17.01
C PRO A 67 17.14 -13.74 16.22
N LEU A 68 17.19 -13.52 14.90
CA LEU A 68 18.28 -13.97 14.06
C LEU A 68 19.58 -13.22 14.41
N SER A 69 19.51 -11.89 14.52
CA SER A 69 20.64 -11.02 14.87
C SER A 69 21.20 -11.35 16.25
N ASP A 70 20.32 -11.60 17.24
CA ASP A 70 20.74 -12.00 18.59
C ASP A 70 21.42 -13.38 18.59
N ALA A 71 21.02 -14.30 17.70
CA ALA A 71 21.65 -15.60 17.55
C ALA A 71 23.04 -15.54 16.87
N PHE A 72 23.28 -14.56 16.00
CA PHE A 72 24.60 -14.34 15.37
C PHE A 72 25.53 -13.43 16.19
N SER A 73 24.99 -12.62 17.10
CA SER A 73 25.76 -11.77 18.02
C SER A 73 26.88 -12.49 18.81
N PRO A 74 26.73 -13.76 19.25
CA PRO A 74 27.78 -14.48 20.00
C PRO A 74 28.89 -15.01 19.09
N LEU A 75 28.67 -15.06 17.77
CA LEU A 75 29.61 -15.60 16.78
C LEU A 75 30.59 -14.52 16.26
N LEU A 76 30.29 -13.24 16.53
CA LEU A 76 31.07 -12.06 16.15
C LEU A 76 32.01 -11.56 17.27
N HIS A 77 32.16 -12.35 18.34
CA HIS A 77 33.00 -12.06 19.51
C HIS A 77 34.12 -13.08 19.68
#